data_AF-A0A3Q9FLN9-F1
#
_entry.id   AF-A0A3Q9FLN9-F1
#
_cell.length_a   1.000
_cell.length_b   1.000
_cell.length_c   1.000
_cell.angle_alpha   90.00
_cell.angle_beta   90.00
_cell.angle_gamma   90.00
#
_symmetry.space_group_name_H-M   'P 1'
#
loop_
_entity.id
_entity.type
_entity.pdbx_description
1 polymer ?
#
loop_
_entity_poly.entity_id
_entity_poly.type
_entity_poly.pdbx_seq_one_letter_code
_entity_poly.pdbx_strand_id
1 'polypeptide(L)' 'MSNKKEHLAFGKKNYMWMLIGILMIALGFFIMSLESAPMGFGALGLTVGPIVTMAGFGVNFYAILLKPQESNSEQSPKS' A
#
# COMPACT_ATOMS: atom_id res chain seq x y z
N MET A 1 -13.34 -31.01 13.78
CA MET A 1 -12.97 -29.58 13.96
C MET A 1 -12.97 -28.91 12.60
N SER A 2 -13.85 -27.93 12.38
CA SER A 2 -13.91 -27.21 11.10
C SER A 2 -12.72 -26.28 10.98
N ASN A 3 -11.81 -26.56 10.06
CA ASN A 3 -10.64 -25.73 9.77
C ASN A 3 -11.15 -24.48 9.05
N LYS A 4 -11.34 -23.39 9.80
CA LYS A 4 -11.76 -22.11 9.25
C LYS A 4 -10.61 -21.55 8.43
N LYS A 5 -10.62 -21.80 7.12
CA LYS A 5 -9.74 -21.09 6.19
C LYS A 5 -10.17 -19.63 6.23
N GLU A 6 -9.42 -18.81 6.95
CA GLU A 6 -9.56 -17.35 6.97
C GLU A 6 -9.49 -16.86 5.52
N HIS A 7 -10.66 -16.57 4.94
CA HIS A 7 -10.75 -16.11 3.56
C HIS A 7 -10.47 -14.60 3.59
N LEU A 8 -9.19 -14.25 3.50
CA LEU A 8 -8.77 -12.86 3.37
C LEU A 8 -9.37 -12.27 2.09
N ALA A 9 -9.83 -11.01 2.16
CA ALA A 9 -10.40 -10.31 1.01
C ALA A 9 -9.43 -10.18 -0.18
N PHE A 10 -8.12 -10.26 0.08
CA PHE A 10 -7.06 -10.20 -0.93
C PHE A 10 -5.94 -11.20 -0.62
N GLY A 11 -5.12 -11.51 -1.64
CA GLY A 11 -3.93 -12.34 -1.47
C GLY A 11 -2.82 -11.66 -0.66
N LYS A 12 -1.91 -12.45 -0.06
CA LYS A 12 -0.78 -11.93 0.76
C LYS A 12 0.04 -10.85 0.06
N LYS A 13 0.27 -10.99 -1.25
CA LYS A 13 1.03 -10.02 -2.05
C LYS A 13 0.36 -8.65 -2.09
N ASN A 14 -0.96 -8.61 -2.23
CA ASN A 14 -1.73 -7.37 -2.26
C ASN A 14 -1.67 -6.64 -0.92
N TYR A 15 -1.79 -7.38 0.18
CA TYR A 15 -1.59 -6.81 1.52
C TYR A 15 -0.21 -6.19 1.71
N MET A 16 0.83 -6.81 1.13
CA MET A 16 2.19 -6.26 1.17
C MET A 16 2.30 -4.94 0.39
N TRP A 17 1.65 -4.84 -0.78
CA TRP A 17 1.57 -3.59 -1.54
C TRP A 17 0.76 -2.51 -0.79
N MET A 18 -0.33 -2.87 -0.11
CA MET A 18 -1.08 -1.92 0.74
C MET A 18 -0.20 -1.37 1.86
N LEU A 19 0.57 -2.23 2.54
CA LEU A 19 1.48 -1.80 3.61
C LEU A 19 2.54 -0.81 3.08
N ILE A 20 3.11 -1.08 1.91
CA ILE A 20 4.04 -0.16 1.24
C ILE A 20 3.37 1.19 0.94
N GLY A 21 2.13 1.17 0.42
CA GLY A 21 1.38 2.39 0.15
C GLY A 21 1.10 3.21 1.42
N ILE A 22 0.75 2.56 2.54
CA ILE A 22 0.56 3.20 3.84
C ILE A 22 1.86 3.81 4.35
N LEU A 23 2.98 3.11 4.22
CA LEU A 23 4.30 3.65 4.58
C LEU A 23 4.66 4.89 3.75
N MET A 24 4.34 4.90 2.45
CA MET A 24 4.52 6.10 1.61
C MET A 24 3.64 7.27 2.05
N ILE A 25 2.38 7.02 2.41
CA ILE A 25 1.49 8.06 2.96
C ILE A 25 2.08 8.62 4.25
N ALA A 26 2.52 7.76 5.17
CA ALA A 26 3.15 8.18 6.42
C ALA A 26 4.43 8.99 6.16
N LEU A 27 5.25 8.58 5.19
CA LEU A 27 6.44 9.34 4.76
C LEU A 27 6.08 10.70 4.17
N GLY A 28 5.00 10.81 3.39
CA GLY A 28 4.52 12.09 2.86
C GLY A 28 4.15 13.07 3.97
N PHE A 29 3.40 12.62 4.97
CA PHE A 29 3.09 13.42 6.16
C PHE A 29 4.33 13.72 7.02
N PHE A 30 5.26 12.77 7.12
CA PHE A 30 6.51 12.99 7.82
C PHE A 30 7.35 14.10 7.16
N ILE A 31 7.45 14.11 5.83
CA ILE A 31 8.12 15.18 5.07
C ILE A 31 7.46 16.54 5.33
N MET A 32 6.11 16.61 5.35
CA MET A 32 5.41 17.84 5.72
C MET A 32 5.76 18.29 7.14
N SER A 33 5.93 17.35 8.07
CA SER A 33 6.27 17.64 9.47
C SER A 33 7.71 18.13 9.65
N LEU A 34 8.63 17.85 8.71
CA LEU A 34 10.01 18.35 8.75
C LEU A 34 10.13 19.78 8.21
N GLU A 35 9.10 20.28 7.53
CA GLU A 35 9.11 21.63 6.97
C GLU A 35 9.19 22.67 8.09
N SER A 36 10.21 23.52 8.01
CA SER A 36 10.49 24.55 9.03
C SER A 36 9.85 25.90 8.68
N ALA A 37 9.32 26.05 7.46
CA ALA A 37 8.60 27.24 7.06
C ALA A 37 7.34 27.46 7.92
N PRO A 38 7.04 28.71 8.32
CA PRO A 38 5.80 29.04 9.03
C PRO A 38 4.59 28.54 8.25
N MET A 39 3.67 27.85 8.94
CA MET A 39 2.47 27.23 8.35
C MET A 39 2.72 26.16 7.26
N GLY A 40 3.96 25.69 7.08
CA GLY A 40 4.27 24.65 6.09
C GLY A 40 4.22 25.11 4.64
N PHE A 41 4.28 26.42 4.38
CA PHE A 41 4.26 27.00 3.02
C PHE A 41 5.55 26.78 2.22
N GLY A 42 6.55 26.10 2.79
CA GLY A 42 7.74 25.69 2.07
C GLY A 42 7.43 24.63 1.01
N ALA A 43 8.34 24.44 0.07
CA ALA A 43 8.16 23.49 -1.02
C ALA A 43 7.99 22.05 -0.51
N LEU A 44 8.63 21.66 0.61
CA LEU A 44 8.51 20.29 1.13
C LEU A 44 7.11 20.04 1.69
N GLY A 45 6.55 21.03 2.40
CA GLY A 45 5.19 20.96 2.94
C GLY A 45 4.09 21.08 1.87
N LEU A 46 4.22 22.02 0.93
CA LEU A 46 3.14 22.35 0.00
C LEU A 46 3.13 21.49 -1.28
N THR A 47 4.27 21.00 -1.75
CA THR A 47 4.34 20.22 -3.01
C THR A 47 4.86 18.81 -2.79
N VAL A 48 6.01 18.63 -2.15
CA VAL A 48 6.64 17.30 -2.04
C VAL A 48 5.81 16.37 -1.17
N GLY A 49 5.43 16.80 0.04
CA GLY A 49 4.60 16.02 0.95
C GLY A 49 3.29 15.56 0.31
N PRO A 50 2.48 16.46 -0.30
CA PRO A 50 1.23 16.08 -0.93
C PRO A 50 1.43 15.13 -2.13
N ILE A 51 2.46 15.35 -2.94
CA ILE A 51 2.75 14.47 -4.09
C ILE A 51 3.13 13.05 -3.62
N VAL A 52 4.00 12.93 -2.61
CA VAL A 52 4.39 11.64 -2.04
C VAL A 52 3.19 10.92 -1.43
N THR A 53 2.36 11.67 -0.69
CA THR A 53 1.13 11.13 -0.09
C THR A 53 0.18 10.60 -1.17
N MET A 54 -0.03 11.37 -2.24
CA MET A 54 -0.90 10.99 -3.35
C MET A 54 -0.36 9.78 -4.13
N ALA A 55 0.96 9.66 -4.29
CA ALA A 55 1.58 8.47 -4.85
C ALA A 55 1.34 7.23 -3.97
N GLY A 56 1.44 7.36 -2.65
CA GLY A 56 1.12 6.29 -1.70
C GLY A 56 -0.34 5.83 -1.77
N PHE A 57 -1.29 6.75 -1.96
CA PHE A 57 -2.68 6.40 -2.27
C PHE A 57 -2.80 5.67 -3.61
N GLY A 58 -2.10 6.12 -4.66
CA GLY A 58 -2.05 5.43 -5.95
C GLY A 58 -1.59 3.97 -5.85
N VAL A 59 -0.57 3.70 -5.02
CA VAL A 59 -0.10 2.34 -4.74
C VAL A 59 -1.14 1.50 -4.01
N ASN A 60 -1.88 2.08 -3.05
CA ASN A 60 -2.99 1.38 -2.40
C ASN A 60 -4.12 1.04 -3.38
N PHE A 61 -4.50 1.98 -4.25
CA PHE A 61 -5.47 1.71 -5.31
C PHE A 61 -5.00 0.58 -6.21
N TYR A 62 -3.74 0.61 -6.65
CA TYR A 62 -3.14 -0.48 -7.42
C TYR A 62 -3.20 -1.81 -6.66
N ALA A 63 -2.86 -1.83 -5.37
CA ALA A 63 -2.88 -3.04 -4.55
C ALA A 63 -4.28 -3.65 -4.42
N ILE A 64 -5.32 -2.82 -4.33
CA ILE A 64 -6.73 -3.25 -4.26
C ILE A 64 -7.19 -3.78 -5.62
N LEU A 65 -6.83 -3.09 -6.71
CA LEU A 65 -7.21 -3.46 -8.09
C LEU A 65 -6.45 -4.67 -8.61
N LEU A 66 -5.25 -4.93 -8.10
CA LEU A 66 -4.43 -6.06 -8.50
C LEU A 66 -5.22 -7.34 -8.20
N LYS A 67 -5.57 -8.10 -9.24
CA LYS A 67 -6.28 -9.37 -9.01
C LYS A 67 -5.43 -10.27 -8.11
N PRO A 68 -6.05 -11.03 -7.17
CA PRO A 68 -5.34 -12.04 -6.43
C PRO A 68 -4.70 -12.97 -7.45
N GLN A 69 -3.37 -12.98 -7.52
CA GLN A 69 -2.67 -14.06 -8.19
C GLN A 69 -2.91 -15.26 -7.28
N GLU A 70 -3.85 -16.12 -7.67
CA GLU A 70 -3.90 -17.46 -7.13
C GLU A 70 -2.51 -18.04 -7.41
N SER A 71 -1.72 -18.24 -6.36
CA SER A 71 -0.55 -19.08 -6.47
C SER A 71 -1.10 -20.42 -6.90
N ASN A 72 -0.98 -20.71 -8.19
CA ASN A 72 -1.27 -22.01 -8.77
C ASN A 72 -0.23 -22.97 -8.18
N SER A 73 -0.45 -23.38 -6.93
CA SER A 73 0.24 -24.50 -6.32
C SER A 73 -0.23 -25.71 -7.10
N GLU A 74 0.62 -26.11 -8.03
CA GLU A 74 0.72 -27.40 -8.67
C GLU A 74 -0.10 -28.47 -7.93
N GLN A 75 -1.33 -28.69 -8.37
CA GLN A 75 -1.94 -30.00 -8.28
C GLN A 75 -1.50 -30.73 -9.53
N SER A 76 -0.37 -31.43 -9.40
CA SER A 76 0.13 -32.38 -10.39
C SER A 76 -1.01 -33.31 -10.83
N PRO A 77 -1.10 -33.64 -12.14
CA PRO A 77 -2.03 -34.66 -12.59
C PRO A 77 -1.65 -35.98 -11.93
N LYS A 78 -2.48 -36.47 -11.00
CA LYS A 78 -2.43 -37.88 -10.62
C LYS A 78 -3.28 -38.65 -11.62
N SER A 79 -2.56 -39.48 -12.38
CA SER A 79 -3.05 -40.51 -13.31
C SER A 79 -4.17 -41.36 -12.72
#